data_AF-A0A1C6PTN1-F1
#
_entry.id   AF-A0A1C6PTN1-F1
#
_cell.length_a   1.000
_cell.length_b   1.000
_cell.length_c   1.000
_cell.angle_alpha   90.00
_cell.angle_beta   90.00
_cell.angle_gamma   90.00
#
_symmetry.space_group_name_H-M   'P 1'
#
loop_
_entity.id
_entity.type
_entity.pdbx_description
1 polymer ?
#
loop_
_entity_poly.entity_id
_entity_poly.type
_entity_poly.pdbx_seq_one_letter_code
_entity_poly.pdbx_strand_id
1 'polypeptide(L)'
;MARPPSAAQLRMIAAAESVTGRLRGTPAQLAALGRLRLAFRHPRPPHDWFLTPAGHRLREAPRGAEPPPVTAPAADPGAPPRDTGVFAARVGVEAPGPGGPGRAREVHSAWAGLLEMRRMTHTDGSTERPCGWERTHLIPAAALALEAAGCAPRTTESDGYQVAGSAQPEAVTVRAADSDGLRACADALTRAGWQVSEHKEPRTGHRYLLASPRRV
;
A
#
# COMPACT_ATOMS: atom_id res chain seq x y z
N MET A 1 -11.25 34.48 5.23
CA MET A 1 -10.64 33.26 5.80
C MET A 1 -11.69 32.17 5.84
N ALA A 2 -11.44 31.00 5.24
CA ALA A 2 -12.41 29.90 5.27
C ALA A 2 -12.51 29.36 6.70
N ARG A 3 -13.74 29.19 7.21
CA ARG A 3 -13.98 28.65 8.55
C ARG A 3 -13.37 27.25 8.64
N PRO A 4 -12.60 26.93 9.69
CA PRO A 4 -12.02 25.60 9.84
C PRO A 4 -13.13 24.53 9.91
N PRO A 5 -12.89 23.33 9.35
CA PRO A 5 -13.87 22.25 9.37
C PRO A 5 -14.20 21.83 10.80
N SER A 6 -15.47 21.52 11.04
CA SER A 6 -15.96 21.09 12.36
C SER A 6 -15.46 19.68 12.72
N ALA A 7 -15.49 19.34 14.01
CA ALA A 7 -15.15 17.99 14.47
C ALA A 7 -16.02 16.89 13.82
N ALA A 8 -17.28 17.17 13.51
CA ALA A 8 -18.14 16.25 12.77
C ALA A 8 -17.64 16.06 11.31
N GLN A 9 -17.23 17.15 10.65
CA GLN A 9 -16.67 17.09 9.29
C GLN A 9 -15.34 16.33 9.25
N LEU A 10 -14.46 16.56 10.23
CA LEU A 10 -13.20 15.82 10.36
C LEU A 10 -13.43 14.32 10.56
N ARG A 11 -14.45 13.93 11.35
CA ARG A 11 -14.83 12.52 11.50
C ARG A 11 -15.31 11.89 10.20
N MET A 12 -16.09 12.61 9.40
CA MET A 12 -16.52 12.12 8.08
C MET A 12 -15.34 11.94 7.11
N ILE A 13 -14.42 12.91 7.10
CA ILE A 13 -13.20 12.84 6.27
C ILE A 13 -12.34 11.65 6.68
N ALA A 14 -12.17 11.42 7.98
CA ALA A 14 -11.43 10.28 8.51
C ALA A 14 -12.08 8.94 8.10
N ALA A 15 -13.41 8.88 8.14
CA ALA A 15 -14.23 7.70 7.82
C ALA A 15 -14.46 7.47 6.31
N ALA A 16 -13.91 8.31 5.43
CA ALA A 16 -14.01 8.10 3.99
C ALA A 16 -13.42 6.73 3.60
N GLU A 17 -13.89 6.13 2.51
CA GLU A 17 -13.28 4.90 1.99
C GLU A 17 -11.79 5.16 1.68
N SER A 18 -10.92 4.19 1.98
CA SER A 18 -9.47 4.42 2.01
C SER A 18 -8.91 4.68 0.63
N VAL A 19 -9.33 3.91 -0.38
CA VAL A 19 -8.76 3.95 -1.74
C VAL A 19 -9.33 5.09 -2.58
N THR A 20 -10.65 5.13 -2.70
CA THR A 20 -11.39 6.07 -3.55
C THR A 20 -11.66 7.41 -2.87
N GLY A 21 -11.60 7.47 -1.55
CA GLY A 21 -12.03 8.65 -0.79
C GLY A 21 -13.55 8.86 -0.81
N ARG A 22 -14.35 7.83 -1.13
CA ARG A 22 -15.82 7.91 -1.12
C ARG A 22 -16.34 8.23 0.28
N LEU A 23 -17.19 9.23 0.37
CA LEU A 23 -17.81 9.69 1.61
C LEU A 23 -19.18 9.05 1.80
N ARG A 24 -19.56 8.86 3.05
CA ARG A 24 -20.91 8.46 3.48
C ARG A 24 -21.44 9.48 4.47
N GLY A 25 -22.73 9.81 4.39
CA GLY A 25 -23.38 10.77 5.28
C GLY A 25 -24.68 11.30 4.70
N THR A 26 -25.32 12.20 5.45
CA THR A 26 -26.54 12.88 4.98
C THR A 26 -26.21 13.86 3.85
N PRO A 27 -27.13 14.14 2.92
CA PRO A 27 -26.90 15.10 1.83
C PRO A 27 -26.44 16.48 2.32
N ALA A 28 -26.97 16.96 3.45
CA ALA A 28 -26.60 18.24 4.04
C ALA A 28 -25.14 18.26 4.55
N GLN A 29 -24.70 17.17 5.18
CA GLN A 29 -23.32 17.01 5.65
C GLN A 29 -22.33 16.98 4.47
N LEU A 30 -22.66 16.25 3.40
CA LEU A 30 -21.83 16.14 2.21
C LEU A 30 -21.75 17.48 1.46
N ALA A 31 -22.89 18.17 1.30
CA ALA A 31 -22.93 19.51 0.72
C ALA A 31 -22.13 20.53 1.54
N ALA A 32 -22.09 20.40 2.87
CA ALA A 32 -21.25 21.24 3.72
C ALA A 32 -19.75 21.03 3.46
N LEU A 33 -19.30 19.79 3.22
CA LEU A 33 -17.92 19.52 2.80
C LEU A 33 -17.63 20.06 1.38
N GLY A 34 -18.62 19.98 0.48
CA GLY A 34 -18.55 20.57 -0.86
C GLY A 34 -18.33 22.08 -0.83
N ARG A 35 -19.04 22.79 0.04
CA ARG A 35 -18.87 24.24 0.25
C ARG A 35 -17.47 24.62 0.75
N LEU A 36 -16.81 23.72 1.49
CA LEU A 36 -15.41 23.88 1.93
C LEU A 36 -14.38 23.43 0.88
N ARG A 37 -14.81 22.97 -0.30
CA ARG A 37 -13.96 22.39 -1.36
C ARG A 37 -13.14 21.17 -0.89
N LEU A 38 -13.62 20.49 0.16
CA LEU A 38 -13.01 19.26 0.69
C LEU A 38 -13.61 18.00 0.07
N ALA A 39 -14.77 18.12 -0.54
CA ALA A 39 -15.44 17.04 -1.26
C ALA A 39 -16.05 17.56 -2.57
N PHE A 40 -16.28 16.67 -3.51
CA PHE A 40 -17.05 16.95 -4.72
C PHE A 40 -18.08 15.84 -4.96
N ARG A 41 -19.15 16.19 -5.69
CA ARG A 41 -20.20 15.25 -6.10
C ARG A 41 -19.89 14.76 -7.51
N HIS A 42 -19.88 13.45 -7.72
CA HIS A 42 -19.61 12.89 -9.02
C HIS A 42 -20.75 13.20 -10.01
N PRO A 43 -20.45 13.61 -11.26
CA PRO A 43 -21.47 14.02 -12.21
C PRO A 43 -22.34 12.86 -12.69
N ARG A 44 -21.84 11.61 -12.66
CA ARG A 44 -22.65 10.43 -13.04
C ARG A 44 -23.39 9.83 -11.84
N PRO A 45 -24.62 9.30 -12.06
CA PRO A 45 -25.31 8.46 -11.09
C PRO A 45 -24.41 7.34 -10.56
N PRO A 46 -24.49 6.98 -9.26
CA PRO A 46 -25.47 7.43 -8.26
C PRO A 46 -25.15 8.80 -7.62
N HIS A 47 -24.21 9.55 -8.19
CA HIS A 47 -23.76 10.85 -7.70
C HIS A 47 -23.18 10.83 -6.30
N ASP A 48 -22.34 9.83 -6.06
CA ASP A 48 -21.57 9.72 -4.83
C ASP A 48 -20.66 10.93 -4.62
N TRP A 49 -20.34 11.15 -3.35
CA TRP A 49 -19.42 12.20 -2.93
C TRP A 49 -18.05 11.60 -2.64
N PHE A 50 -17.02 12.30 -3.09
CA PHE A 50 -15.62 11.88 -2.94
C PHE A 50 -14.79 13.03 -2.38
N LEU A 51 -13.72 12.70 -1.67
CA LEU A 51 -12.74 13.68 -1.21
C LEU A 51 -12.04 14.35 -2.40
N THR A 52 -11.78 15.65 -2.27
CA THR A 52 -10.85 16.35 -3.17
C THR A 52 -9.40 16.11 -2.72
N PRO A 53 -8.39 16.49 -3.52
CA PRO A 53 -7.00 16.48 -3.06
C PRO A 53 -6.79 17.24 -1.73
N ALA A 54 -7.53 18.34 -1.51
CA ALA A 54 -7.48 19.07 -0.25
C ALA A 54 -8.11 18.29 0.92
N GLY A 55 -9.23 17.61 0.69
CA GLY A 55 -9.84 16.72 1.68
C GLY A 55 -8.95 15.55 2.07
N HIS A 56 -8.23 14.99 1.09
CA HIS A 56 -7.22 13.95 1.33
C HIS A 56 -6.05 14.44 2.16
N ARG A 57 -5.45 15.60 1.82
CA ARG A 57 -4.39 16.20 2.64
C ARG A 57 -4.83 16.43 4.08
N LEU A 58 -6.07 16.88 4.29
CA LEU A 58 -6.60 17.09 5.63
C LEU A 58 -6.83 15.78 6.39
N ARG A 59 -7.15 14.69 5.68
CA ARG A 59 -7.28 13.34 6.27
C ARG A 59 -5.94 12.78 6.75
N GLU A 60 -4.89 13.07 5.99
CA GLU A 60 -3.54 12.53 6.17
C GLU A 60 -2.65 13.40 7.04
N ALA A 61 -3.02 14.68 7.21
CA ALA A 61 -2.34 15.58 8.12
C ALA A 61 -2.29 14.94 9.51
N PRO A 62 -1.09 14.76 10.09
CA PRO A 62 -0.96 14.27 11.45
C PRO A 62 -1.73 15.23 12.36
N ARG A 63 -2.65 14.70 13.19
CA ARG A 63 -3.38 15.55 14.12
C ARG A 63 -2.36 16.15 15.10
N GLY A 64 -2.12 17.45 14.98
CA GLY A 64 -1.18 18.18 15.85
C GLY A 64 0.24 18.39 15.28
N ALA A 65 0.52 18.03 14.02
CA ALA A 65 1.77 18.45 13.38
C ALA A 65 1.63 19.88 12.84
N GLU A 66 2.34 20.81 13.47
CA GLU A 66 2.64 22.11 12.87
C GLU A 66 3.38 21.87 11.54
N PRO A 67 3.05 22.59 10.45
CA PRO A 67 3.76 22.42 9.19
C PRO A 67 5.25 22.66 9.43
N PRO A 68 6.15 21.74 9.01
CA PRO A 68 7.56 21.99 9.14
C PRO A 68 7.91 23.26 8.35
N PRO A 69 8.79 24.12 8.87
CA PRO A 69 9.30 25.24 8.09
C PRO A 69 9.92 24.68 6.81
N VAL A 70 9.60 25.33 5.68
CA VAL A 70 10.24 25.08 4.39
C VAL A 70 11.69 25.58 4.47
N THR A 71 12.56 24.80 5.09
CA THR A 71 14.00 24.90 4.92
C THR A 71 14.44 23.73 4.06
N ALA A 72 14.89 24.04 2.84
CA ALA A 72 15.59 23.09 1.99
C ALA A 72 16.79 22.52 2.78
N PRO A 73 16.91 21.21 3.00
CA PRO A 73 18.05 20.67 3.71
C PRO A 73 19.26 20.66 2.77
N ALA A 74 20.34 21.31 3.20
CA ALA A 74 21.67 21.05 2.67
C ALA A 74 21.97 19.54 2.79
N ALA A 75 22.50 18.96 1.72
CA ALA A 75 22.84 17.54 1.66
C ALA A 75 24.01 17.25 2.60
N ASP A 76 23.77 16.42 3.62
CA ASP A 76 24.79 15.84 4.48
C ASP A 76 25.21 14.49 3.86
N PRO A 77 26.49 14.28 3.46
CA PRO A 77 26.94 13.09 2.74
C PRO A 77 26.90 11.77 3.54
N GLY A 78 26.57 11.80 4.83
CA GLY A 78 26.60 10.63 5.74
C GLY A 78 25.26 10.09 6.21
N ALA A 79 24.13 10.68 5.81
CA ALA A 79 22.81 10.20 6.24
C ALA A 79 22.34 8.99 5.40
N PRO A 80 21.65 7.99 6.00
CA PRO A 80 20.98 6.95 5.23
C PRO A 80 20.01 7.60 4.23
N PRO A 81 19.85 7.03 3.02
CA PRO A 81 19.04 7.66 1.98
C PRO A 81 17.65 7.98 2.52
N ARG A 82 17.34 9.28 2.57
CA ARG A 82 16.00 9.77 2.88
C ARG A 82 15.05 9.25 1.79
N ASP A 83 13.84 8.86 2.19
CA ASP A 83 12.75 8.51 1.28
C ASP A 83 12.70 9.55 0.15
N THR A 84 12.99 9.12 -1.07
CA THR A 84 13.11 9.97 -2.26
C THR A 84 11.76 10.55 -2.71
N GLY A 85 10.71 10.45 -1.88
CA GLY A 85 9.33 10.72 -2.25
C GLY A 85 8.74 9.72 -3.24
N VAL A 86 9.49 8.66 -3.58
CA VAL A 86 9.06 7.60 -4.49
C VAL A 86 8.47 6.46 -3.68
N PHE A 87 7.35 5.91 -4.15
CA PHE A 87 6.71 4.77 -3.50
C PHE A 87 7.66 3.57 -3.41
N ALA A 88 7.76 2.99 -2.21
CA ALA A 88 8.43 1.72 -1.96
C ALA A 88 7.46 0.74 -1.28
N ALA A 89 7.41 -0.50 -1.77
CA ALA A 89 6.70 -1.59 -1.10
C ALA A 89 7.44 -1.99 0.18
N ARG A 90 6.70 -2.17 1.28
CA ARG A 90 7.25 -2.51 2.59
C ARG A 90 7.59 -3.99 2.62
N VAL A 91 8.85 -4.32 2.88
CA VAL A 91 9.35 -5.70 2.88
C VAL A 91 9.36 -6.32 4.28
N GLY A 92 9.02 -5.56 5.33
CA GLY A 92 8.91 -6.06 6.69
C GLY A 92 10.20 -5.95 7.51
N VAL A 93 11.08 -5.02 7.15
CA VAL A 93 12.28 -4.66 7.92
C VAL A 93 12.33 -3.17 8.26
N GLU A 94 11.38 -2.40 7.73
CA GLU A 94 11.30 -0.97 7.92
C GLU A 94 10.85 -0.61 9.34
N ALA A 95 11.27 0.56 9.81
CA ALA A 95 10.68 1.17 10.98
C ALA A 95 9.17 1.41 10.74
N PRO A 96 8.34 1.44 11.80
CA PRO A 96 6.92 1.75 11.67
C PRO A 96 6.72 3.10 10.95
N GLY A 97 6.31 3.04 9.69
CA GLY A 97 5.91 4.21 8.91
C GLY A 97 4.42 4.50 9.09
N PRO A 98 3.95 5.73 8.82
CA PRO A 98 2.54 6.06 8.89
C PRO A 98 1.74 5.07 8.03
N GLY A 99 0.85 4.32 8.68
CA GLY A 99 -0.11 3.46 8.01
C GLY A 99 -1.33 4.25 7.53
N GLY A 100 -2.38 3.52 7.18
CA GLY A 100 -3.70 4.11 6.96
C GLY A 100 -4.01 4.49 5.51
N PRO A 101 -5.01 5.36 5.31
CA PRO A 101 -5.65 5.56 4.00
C PRO A 101 -4.73 6.08 2.89
N GLY A 102 -3.72 6.88 3.23
CA GLY A 102 -2.72 7.32 2.27
C GLY A 102 -1.90 6.17 1.72
N ARG A 103 -1.38 5.33 2.62
CA ARG A 103 -0.66 4.12 2.24
C ARG A 103 -1.52 3.19 1.38
N ALA A 104 -2.78 2.99 1.74
CA ALA A 104 -3.69 2.15 0.95
C ALA A 104 -3.87 2.67 -0.50
N ARG A 105 -3.91 3.99 -0.70
CA ARG A 105 -4.00 4.60 -2.04
C ARG A 105 -2.72 4.47 -2.83
N GLU A 106 -1.58 4.69 -2.19
CA GLU A 106 -0.28 4.51 -2.80
C GLU A 106 -0.08 3.07 -3.27
N VAL A 107 -0.35 2.10 -2.39
CA VAL A 107 -0.29 0.66 -2.71
C VAL A 107 -1.25 0.32 -3.85
N HIS A 108 -2.50 0.82 -3.80
CA HIS A 108 -3.46 0.60 -4.87
C HIS A 108 -2.98 1.16 -6.22
N SER A 109 -2.40 2.36 -6.21
CA SER A 109 -1.91 3.02 -7.43
C SER A 109 -0.69 2.30 -8.01
N ALA A 110 0.24 1.87 -7.15
CA ALA A 110 1.41 1.08 -7.53
C ALA A 110 0.99 -0.30 -8.09
N TRP A 111 0.04 -0.97 -7.45
CA TRP A 111 -0.50 -2.24 -7.92
C TRP A 111 -1.22 -2.10 -9.27
N ALA A 112 -2.06 -1.07 -9.43
CA ALA A 112 -2.72 -0.79 -10.71
C ALA A 112 -1.70 -0.52 -11.83
N GLY A 113 -0.65 0.25 -11.55
CA GLY A 113 0.45 0.46 -12.48
C GLY A 113 1.18 -0.84 -12.84
N LEU A 114 1.38 -1.73 -11.87
CA LEU A 114 1.97 -3.04 -12.12
C LEU A 114 1.09 -3.93 -13.01
N LEU A 115 -0.23 -3.98 -12.75
CA LEU A 115 -1.16 -4.72 -13.60
C LEU A 115 -1.20 -4.15 -15.03
N GLU A 116 -1.09 -2.84 -15.18
CA GLU A 116 -1.00 -2.20 -16.50
C GLU A 116 0.30 -2.58 -17.22
N MET A 117 1.43 -2.58 -16.51
CA MET A 117 2.70 -3.08 -17.06
C MET A 117 2.58 -4.54 -17.50
N ARG A 118 1.91 -5.41 -16.73
CA ARG A 118 1.63 -6.79 -17.15
C ARG A 118 0.81 -6.81 -18.44
N ARG A 119 -0.32 -6.10 -18.48
CA ARG A 119 -1.19 -6.01 -19.65
C ARG A 119 -0.46 -5.56 -20.92
N MET A 120 0.46 -4.60 -20.80
CA MET A 120 1.22 -4.07 -21.93
C MET A 120 2.37 -4.96 -22.40
N THR A 121 2.92 -5.80 -21.51
CA THR A 121 4.13 -6.61 -21.81
C THR A 121 3.81 -8.05 -22.19
N HIS A 122 2.67 -8.59 -21.77
CA HIS A 122 2.20 -9.89 -22.20
C HIS A 122 1.47 -9.79 -23.54
N THR A 123 1.82 -10.64 -24.49
CA THR A 123 1.24 -10.67 -25.84
C THR A 123 -0.28 -10.93 -25.85
N ASP A 124 -0.79 -11.64 -24.86
CA ASP A 124 -2.22 -11.91 -24.66
C ASP A 124 -2.92 -10.89 -23.75
N GLY A 125 -2.19 -9.87 -23.28
CA GLY A 125 -2.71 -8.85 -22.37
C GLY A 125 -3.01 -9.36 -20.95
N SER A 126 -2.56 -10.57 -20.59
CA SER A 126 -2.85 -11.15 -19.28
C SER A 126 -2.28 -10.32 -18.12
N THR A 127 -3.09 -10.09 -17.10
CA THR A 127 -2.68 -9.47 -15.83
C THR A 127 -2.37 -10.48 -14.73
N GLU A 128 -2.62 -11.76 -15.00
CA GLU A 128 -2.55 -12.84 -14.00
C GLU A 128 -1.12 -13.32 -13.74
N ARG A 129 -0.17 -12.98 -14.61
CA ARG A 129 1.21 -13.48 -14.55
C ARG A 129 2.21 -12.36 -14.34
N PRO A 130 3.23 -12.55 -13.48
CA PRO A 130 4.27 -11.55 -13.32
C PRO A 130 5.04 -11.28 -14.62
N CYS A 131 5.27 -10.02 -14.91
CA CYS A 131 5.98 -9.58 -16.12
C CYS A 131 7.51 -9.59 -15.95
N GLY A 132 8.24 -9.16 -16.98
CA GLY A 132 9.71 -9.11 -16.98
C GLY A 132 10.29 -8.23 -15.87
N TRP A 133 9.65 -7.10 -15.56
CA TRP A 133 10.09 -6.20 -14.49
C TRP A 133 10.04 -6.88 -13.11
N GLU A 134 8.96 -7.61 -12.82
CA GLU A 134 8.80 -8.31 -11.53
C GLU A 134 9.87 -9.38 -11.33
N ARG A 135 10.29 -10.04 -12.41
CA ARG A 135 11.33 -11.07 -12.37
C ARG A 135 12.72 -10.54 -12.06
N THR A 136 12.97 -9.26 -12.36
CA THR A 136 14.23 -8.59 -11.99
C THR A 136 14.12 -7.82 -10.67
N HIS A 137 12.91 -7.72 -10.10
CA HIS A 137 12.59 -6.97 -8.88
C HIS A 137 11.76 -7.83 -7.91
N LEU A 138 12.19 -9.06 -7.65
CA LEU A 138 11.38 -10.08 -6.96
C LEU A 138 10.89 -9.63 -5.57
N ILE A 139 11.78 -9.09 -4.74
CA ILE A 139 11.46 -8.68 -3.37
C ILE A 139 10.39 -7.58 -3.35
N PRO A 140 10.58 -6.41 -4.01
CA PRO A 140 9.55 -5.38 -4.01
C PRO A 140 8.27 -5.81 -4.74
N ALA A 141 8.35 -6.66 -5.77
CA ALA A 141 7.15 -7.18 -6.45
C ALA A 141 6.31 -8.08 -5.54
N ALA A 142 6.94 -9.02 -4.82
CA ALA A 142 6.25 -9.88 -3.86
C ALA A 142 5.68 -9.07 -2.68
N ALA A 143 6.44 -8.11 -2.15
CA ALA A 143 5.98 -7.22 -1.09
C ALA A 143 4.75 -6.39 -1.54
N LEU A 144 4.79 -5.83 -2.75
CA LEU A 144 3.66 -5.07 -3.30
C LEU A 144 2.40 -5.93 -3.45
N ALA A 145 2.55 -7.18 -3.93
CA ALA A 145 1.43 -8.12 -4.03
C ALA A 145 0.81 -8.42 -2.66
N LEU A 146 1.64 -8.59 -1.63
CA LEU A 146 1.18 -8.82 -0.25
C LEU A 146 0.44 -7.60 0.31
N GLU A 147 0.99 -6.38 0.16
CA GLU A 147 0.29 -5.17 0.61
C GLU A 147 -1.01 -4.93 -0.14
N ALA A 148 -1.03 -5.15 -1.46
CA ALA A 148 -2.23 -4.99 -2.28
C ALA A 148 -3.33 -5.99 -1.90
N ALA A 149 -2.95 -7.16 -1.37
CA ALA A 149 -3.86 -8.16 -0.81
C ALA A 149 -4.27 -7.86 0.64
N GLY A 150 -3.75 -6.80 1.26
CA GLY A 150 -4.06 -6.40 2.63
C GLY A 150 -3.25 -7.14 3.70
N CYS A 151 -2.21 -7.89 3.33
CA CYS A 151 -1.28 -8.45 4.30
C CYS A 151 -0.47 -7.31 4.94
N ALA A 152 -0.32 -7.34 6.26
CA ALA A 152 0.44 -6.33 6.98
C ALA A 152 1.94 -6.69 6.99
N PRO A 153 2.84 -5.75 6.67
CA PRO A 153 4.28 -5.97 6.82
C PRO A 153 4.63 -6.07 8.31
N ARG A 154 5.74 -6.77 8.59
CA ARG A 154 6.35 -6.79 9.91
C ARG A 154 6.91 -5.42 10.25
N THR A 155 6.71 -5.01 11.50
CA THR A 155 7.32 -3.81 12.07
C THR A 155 7.81 -4.15 13.47
N THR A 156 8.42 -3.19 14.16
CA THR A 156 8.78 -3.35 15.59
C THR A 156 7.57 -3.53 16.51
N GLU A 157 6.36 -3.21 16.02
CA GLU A 157 5.09 -3.25 16.77
C GLU A 157 4.13 -4.33 16.25
N SER A 158 4.43 -4.97 15.11
CA SER A 158 3.53 -5.88 14.42
C SER A 158 4.28 -7.04 13.79
N ASP A 159 3.80 -8.25 14.04
CA ASP A 159 4.40 -9.53 13.70
C ASP A 159 4.07 -10.01 12.26
N GLY A 160 3.91 -9.07 11.34
CA GLY A 160 3.48 -9.28 9.96
C GLY A 160 4.46 -10.02 9.04
N TYR A 161 4.24 -9.92 7.74
CA TYR A 161 5.09 -10.61 6.77
C TYR A 161 6.48 -9.94 6.68
N GLN A 162 7.49 -10.73 6.35
CA GLN A 162 8.80 -10.25 5.92
C GLN A 162 9.19 -10.96 4.63
N VAL A 163 9.57 -10.18 3.61
CA VAL A 163 10.09 -10.67 2.33
C VAL A 163 11.60 -10.45 2.28
N ALA A 164 12.33 -11.49 1.90
CA ALA A 164 13.77 -11.44 1.73
C ALA A 164 14.20 -12.23 0.48
N GLY A 165 15.42 -12.00 0.02
CA GLY A 165 16.03 -12.86 -0.98
C GLY A 165 16.10 -14.31 -0.50
N SER A 166 16.10 -15.26 -1.44
CA SER A 166 16.35 -16.66 -1.14
C SER A 166 17.69 -17.11 -1.73
N ALA A 167 18.15 -18.31 -1.35
CA ALA A 167 19.32 -18.92 -1.99
C ALA A 167 19.04 -19.34 -3.45
N GLN A 168 17.77 -19.42 -3.85
CA GLN A 168 17.35 -19.60 -5.25
C GLN A 168 17.20 -18.22 -5.90
N PRO A 169 18.02 -17.87 -6.91
CA PRO A 169 18.05 -16.52 -7.48
C PRO A 169 16.69 -16.03 -8.02
N GLU A 170 15.85 -16.94 -8.47
CA GLU A 170 14.52 -16.70 -9.04
C GLU A 170 13.38 -16.69 -8.01
N ALA A 171 13.69 -16.80 -6.71
CA ALA A 171 12.70 -16.90 -5.65
C ALA A 171 13.00 -16.00 -4.45
N VAL A 172 11.94 -15.66 -3.72
CA VAL A 172 11.98 -14.93 -2.44
C VAL A 172 11.52 -15.82 -1.30
N THR A 173 12.05 -15.51 -0.12
CA THR A 173 11.61 -16.09 1.14
C THR A 173 10.57 -15.17 1.77
N VAL A 174 9.41 -15.69 2.17
CA VAL A 174 8.41 -14.96 2.94
C VAL A 174 8.20 -15.62 4.29
N ARG A 175 8.32 -14.84 5.36
CA ARG A 175 8.07 -15.28 6.74
C ARG A 175 6.90 -14.52 7.34
N ALA A 176 6.11 -15.17 8.17
CA ALA A 176 5.07 -14.57 9.00
C ALA A 176 5.21 -15.12 10.42
N ALA A 177 4.60 -14.47 11.42
CA ALA A 177 4.74 -14.92 12.81
C ALA A 177 3.98 -16.21 13.13
N ASP A 178 2.83 -16.43 12.50
CA ASP A 178 2.01 -17.61 12.69
C ASP A 178 1.62 -18.30 11.37
N SER A 179 1.00 -19.47 11.49
CA SER A 179 0.61 -20.30 10.34
C SER A 179 -0.52 -19.69 9.51
N ASP A 180 -1.37 -18.86 10.12
CA ASP A 180 -2.51 -18.24 9.42
C ASP A 180 -2.05 -17.03 8.61
N GLY A 181 -1.14 -16.22 9.15
CA GLY A 181 -0.42 -15.18 8.42
C GLY A 181 0.40 -15.76 7.27
N LEU A 182 1.05 -16.91 7.47
CA LEU A 182 1.79 -17.58 6.39
C LEU A 182 0.85 -18.05 5.27
N ARG A 183 -0.29 -18.62 5.63
CA ARG A 183 -1.32 -19.06 4.66
C ARG A 183 -1.93 -17.88 3.90
N ALA A 184 -2.24 -16.78 4.59
CA ALA A 184 -2.72 -15.56 3.95
C ALA A 184 -1.71 -15.00 2.94
N CYS A 185 -0.41 -15.03 3.27
CA CYS A 185 0.64 -14.64 2.34
C CYS A 185 0.72 -15.57 1.13
N ALA A 186 0.61 -16.89 1.34
CA ALA A 186 0.62 -17.88 0.26
C ALA A 186 -0.55 -17.68 -0.70
N ASP A 187 -1.76 -17.45 -0.17
CA ASP A 187 -2.97 -17.21 -0.96
C ASP A 187 -2.86 -15.90 -1.74
N ALA A 188 -2.36 -14.84 -1.12
CA ALA A 188 -2.14 -13.54 -1.76
C ALA A 188 -1.17 -13.64 -2.95
N LEU A 189 -0.01 -14.27 -2.73
CA LEU A 189 1.00 -14.47 -3.77
C LEU A 189 0.50 -15.38 -4.90
N THR A 190 -0.21 -16.45 -4.55
CA THR A 190 -0.83 -17.37 -5.52
C THR A 190 -1.80 -16.64 -6.43
N ARG A 191 -2.71 -15.81 -5.88
CA ARG A 191 -3.62 -14.97 -6.65
C ARG A 191 -2.90 -13.92 -7.50
N ALA A 192 -1.75 -13.44 -7.05
CA ALA A 192 -0.92 -12.50 -7.79
C ALA A 192 -0.08 -13.15 -8.92
N GLY A 193 -0.20 -14.46 -9.14
CA GLY A 193 0.51 -15.19 -10.19
C GLY A 193 1.86 -15.76 -9.78
N TRP A 194 2.11 -15.90 -8.48
CA TRP A 194 3.32 -16.54 -7.96
C TRP A 194 3.08 -18.04 -7.71
N GLN A 195 4.13 -18.83 -7.86
CA GLN A 195 4.19 -20.20 -7.37
C GLN A 195 4.75 -20.17 -5.96
N VAL A 196 4.08 -20.83 -5.02
CA VAL A 196 4.41 -20.80 -3.59
C VAL A 196 4.58 -22.21 -3.08
N SER A 197 5.61 -22.44 -2.25
CA SER A 197 5.82 -23.69 -1.52
C SER A 197 6.20 -23.39 -0.08
N GLU A 198 5.65 -24.14 0.88
CA GLU A 198 5.99 -24.02 2.30
C GLU A 198 7.19 -24.93 2.62
N HIS A 199 8.14 -24.38 3.38
CA HIS A 199 9.35 -25.06 3.82
C HIS A 199 9.56 -24.83 5.31
N LYS A 200 10.39 -25.68 5.91
CA LYS A 200 10.77 -25.60 7.32
C LYS A 200 12.29 -25.51 7.42
N GLU A 201 12.78 -24.52 8.15
CA GLU A 201 14.21 -24.41 8.43
C GLU A 201 14.68 -25.63 9.25
N PRO A 202 15.73 -26.35 8.81
CA PRO A 202 16.15 -27.59 9.48
C PRO A 202 16.60 -27.40 10.93
N ARG A 203 17.21 -26.26 11.26
CA ARG A 203 17.79 -26.00 12.59
C ARG A 203 16.79 -25.43 13.58
N THR A 204 15.99 -24.46 13.15
CA THR A 204 15.09 -23.69 14.02
C THR A 204 13.66 -24.25 13.99
N GLY A 205 13.33 -24.99 12.93
CA GLY A 205 11.97 -25.45 12.67
C GLY A 205 11.00 -24.33 12.27
N HIS A 206 11.47 -23.11 12.03
CA HIS A 206 10.62 -22.02 11.56
C HIS A 206 10.12 -22.30 10.14
N ARG A 207 8.83 -22.05 9.93
CA ARG A 207 8.19 -22.18 8.62
C ARG A 207 8.37 -20.91 7.81
N TYR A 208 8.56 -21.07 6.52
CA TYR A 208 8.65 -19.98 5.56
C TYR A 208 8.08 -20.41 4.22
N LEU A 209 7.68 -19.45 3.41
CA LEU A 209 7.32 -19.67 2.01
C LEU A 209 8.52 -19.39 1.13
N LEU A 210 8.69 -20.24 0.13
CA LEU A 210 9.50 -19.94 -1.04
C LEU A 210 8.55 -19.59 -2.18
N ALA A 211 8.67 -18.37 -2.71
CA ALA A 211 7.79 -17.87 -3.76
C ALA A 211 8.59 -17.45 -5.00
N SER A 212 8.18 -17.91 -6.17
CA SER A 212 8.78 -17.55 -7.47
C SER A 212 7.69 -17.13 -8.48
N PRO A 213 8.00 -16.24 -9.44
CA PRO A 213 7.06 -15.88 -10.49
C PRO A 213 6.68 -17.08 -11.37
N ARG A 214 5.39 -17.30 -11.64
CA ARG A 214 4.97 -18.35 -12.58
C ARG A 214 5.47 -18.05 -13.99
N ARG A 215 5.87 -19.11 -14.71
CA ARG A 215 6.39 -19.00 -16.06
C ARG A 215 5.33 -19.17 -17.17
N VAL A 216 4.14 -19.66 -16.83
CA VAL A 216 3.09 -20.11 -17.77
C VAL A 216 1.77 -19.43 -17.49
#